data_AF-A0A6H5KMN5-F1
#
_entry.id   AF-A0A6H5KMN5-F1
#
_cell.length_a   1.000
_cell.length_b   1.000
_cell.length_c   1.000
_cell.angle_alpha   90.00
_cell.angle_beta   90.00
_cell.angle_gamma   90.00
#
_symmetry.space_group_name_H-M   'P 1'
#
loop_
_entity.id
_entity.type
_entity.pdbx_description
1 polymer ?
#
loop_
_entity_poly.entity_id
_entity_poly.type
_entity_poly.pdbx_seq_one_letter_code
_entity_poly.pdbx_strand_id
1 'polypeptide(L)'
;MKEENRLRDVQDSVQEKGQMGFLRMAAQVDNFRKSSGAGTGDYEADAKAAVLRAMLPAFEPFEAAEEALNLETETEVKYNKSYQALYRQLKDVFTKVGATDFFGVVGEKFVYTRHEKASEEYNPVMKEGLIIKCVSPGLELKKNVIRKAVCVVSLGPEKKEEPKEEKEEAAAPAAAAAEGEAAAEAEEPPMRDAGVDAASPEGEEPEGEQAAA
;
A
#
# COMPACT_ATOMS: atom_id res chain seq x y z
N MET A 1 67.12 41.11 19.16
CA MET A 1 66.89 39.74 19.67
C MET A 1 65.44 39.54 20.15
N LYS A 2 65.06 39.95 21.37
CA LYS A 2 63.70 39.66 21.92
C LYS A 2 62.54 40.29 21.13
N GLU A 3 62.71 41.50 20.61
CA GLU A 3 61.64 42.20 19.86
C GLU A 3 61.51 41.69 18.41
N GLU A 4 62.63 41.33 17.78
CA GLU A 4 62.65 40.73 16.43
C GLU A 4 61.95 39.36 16.40
N ASN A 5 62.11 38.55 17.46
CA ASN A 5 61.36 37.29 17.58
C ASN A 5 59.86 37.56 17.74
N ARG A 6 59.46 38.51 18.60
CA ARG A 6 58.04 38.91 18.72
C ARG A 6 57.43 39.40 17.40
N LEU A 7 58.19 40.16 16.61
CA LEU A 7 57.75 40.61 15.28
C LEU A 7 57.52 39.44 14.33
N ARG A 8 58.41 38.44 14.33
CA ARG A 8 58.23 37.19 13.58
C ARG A 8 57.03 36.40 14.07
N ASP A 9 56.92 36.13 15.37
CA ASP A 9 55.80 35.39 15.97
C ASP A 9 54.43 36.02 15.62
N VAL A 10 54.34 37.36 15.65
CA VAL A 10 53.13 38.09 15.25
C VAL A 10 52.89 37.96 13.75
N GLN A 11 53.92 38.13 12.92
CA GLN A 11 53.80 38.04 11.46
C GLN A 11 53.40 36.62 11.01
N ASP A 12 53.98 35.59 11.59
CA ASP A 12 53.63 34.18 11.36
C ASP A 12 52.20 33.90 11.81
N SER A 13 51.78 34.39 12.99
CA SER A 13 50.40 34.22 13.45
C SER A 13 49.35 34.93 12.58
N VAL A 14 49.72 36.04 11.94
CA VAL A 14 48.88 36.79 10.99
C VAL A 14 48.85 36.10 9.63
N GLN A 15 49.97 35.56 9.16
CA GLN A 15 50.01 34.76 7.93
C GLN A 15 49.26 33.44 8.09
N GLU A 16 49.45 32.72 9.20
CA GLU A 16 48.75 31.46 9.49
C GLU A 16 47.24 31.70 9.60
N LYS A 17 46.78 32.54 10.54
CA LYS A 17 45.35 32.77 10.77
C LYS A 17 44.67 33.49 9.62
N GLY A 18 45.39 34.41 8.96
CA GLY A 18 44.92 35.09 7.75
C GLY A 18 44.84 34.12 6.58
N GLN A 19 45.97 33.64 6.07
CA GLN A 19 46.02 32.86 4.83
C GLN A 19 45.33 31.50 4.98
N MET A 20 45.54 30.74 6.07
CA MET A 20 44.82 29.48 6.27
C MET A 20 43.34 29.70 6.57
N GLY A 21 42.98 30.79 7.26
CA GLY A 21 41.59 31.19 7.50
C GLY A 21 40.86 31.54 6.20
N PHE A 22 41.45 32.37 5.35
CA PHE A 22 40.91 32.73 4.03
C PHE A 22 40.86 31.53 3.09
N LEU A 23 41.88 30.67 3.07
CA LEU A 23 41.90 29.46 2.25
C LEU A 23 40.81 28.47 2.70
N ARG A 24 40.62 28.28 4.02
CA ARG A 24 39.54 27.47 4.59
C ARG A 24 38.16 28.05 4.26
N MET A 25 37.99 29.37 4.37
CA MET A 25 36.73 30.04 4.02
C MET A 25 36.42 29.91 2.53
N ALA A 26 37.43 30.09 1.66
CA ALA A 26 37.29 29.88 0.22
C ALA A 26 36.89 28.43 -0.11
N ALA A 27 37.53 27.45 0.53
CA ALA A 27 37.16 26.03 0.39
C ALA A 27 35.74 25.74 0.92
N GLN A 28 35.29 26.39 2.00
CA GLN A 28 33.92 26.28 2.49
C GLN A 28 32.90 26.88 1.51
N VAL A 29 33.21 28.02 0.88
CA VAL A 29 32.35 28.63 -0.15
C VAL A 29 32.29 27.76 -1.42
N ASP A 30 33.41 27.16 -1.84
CA ASP A 30 33.44 26.23 -2.98
C ASP A 30 32.65 24.94 -2.69
N ASN A 31 32.84 24.35 -1.51
CA ASN A 31 32.06 23.20 -1.04
C ASN A 31 30.56 23.53 -0.93
N PHE A 32 30.21 24.73 -0.42
CA PHE A 32 28.82 25.18 -0.37
C PHE A 32 28.23 25.35 -1.77
N ARG A 33 28.96 25.93 -2.74
CA ARG A 33 28.50 26.02 -4.14
C ARG A 33 28.26 24.65 -4.77
N LYS A 34 29.19 23.71 -4.58
CA LYS A 34 29.06 22.33 -5.08
C LYS A 34 27.86 21.61 -4.45
N SER A 35 27.72 21.69 -3.13
CA SER A 35 26.62 21.06 -2.38
C SER A 35 25.26 21.71 -2.66
N SER A 36 25.20 23.04 -2.77
CA SER A 36 23.99 23.80 -3.07
C SER A 36 23.50 23.57 -4.51
N GLY A 37 24.42 23.51 -5.48
CA GLY A 37 24.09 23.19 -6.88
C GLY A 37 23.54 21.78 -7.05
N ALA A 38 24.11 20.79 -6.34
CA ALA A 38 23.57 19.42 -6.30
C ALA A 38 22.21 19.38 -5.57
N GLY A 39 22.14 19.96 -4.37
CA GLY A 39 20.95 19.94 -3.53
C GLY A 39 19.72 20.58 -4.18
N THR A 40 19.87 21.71 -4.88
CA THR A 40 18.74 22.39 -5.56
C THR A 40 17.98 21.45 -6.51
N GLY A 41 18.68 20.63 -7.29
CA GLY A 41 18.07 19.70 -8.25
C GLY A 41 17.35 18.50 -7.61
N ASP A 42 17.76 18.14 -6.39
CA ASP A 42 17.12 17.11 -5.57
C ASP A 42 15.92 17.69 -4.81
N TYR A 43 16.03 18.89 -4.23
CA TYR A 43 14.90 19.61 -3.61
C TYR A 43 13.74 19.84 -4.59
N GLU A 44 14.03 20.19 -5.84
CA GLU A 44 12.99 20.28 -6.88
C GLU A 44 12.32 18.93 -7.18
N ALA A 45 13.08 17.83 -7.16
CA ALA A 45 12.55 16.50 -7.39
C ALA A 45 11.66 16.04 -6.23
N ASP A 46 12.08 16.31 -4.99
CA ASP A 46 11.33 15.99 -3.78
C ASP A 46 10.07 16.84 -3.64
N ALA A 47 10.12 18.13 -4.01
CA ALA A 47 8.94 18.99 -4.06
C ALA A 47 7.91 18.46 -5.09
N LYS A 48 8.36 18.08 -6.29
CA LYS A 48 7.49 17.43 -7.31
C LYS A 48 6.92 16.11 -6.80
N ALA A 49 7.75 15.27 -6.16
CA ALA A 49 7.31 14.00 -5.58
C ALA A 49 6.28 14.20 -4.45
N ALA A 50 6.41 15.23 -3.61
CA ALA A 50 5.44 15.55 -2.58
C ALA A 50 4.07 15.94 -3.16
N VAL A 51 4.03 16.77 -4.20
CA VAL A 51 2.79 17.13 -4.92
C VAL A 51 2.15 15.89 -5.56
N LEU A 52 2.94 15.03 -6.22
CA LEU A 52 2.43 13.80 -6.83
C LEU A 52 1.88 12.81 -5.79
N ARG A 53 2.51 12.67 -4.62
CA ARG A 53 1.97 11.87 -3.50
C ARG A 53 0.63 12.42 -3.00
N ALA A 54 0.50 13.74 -2.88
CA ALA A 54 -0.74 14.37 -2.43
C ALA A 54 -1.90 14.23 -3.43
N MET A 55 -1.59 14.15 -4.74
CA MET A 55 -2.58 13.94 -5.80
C MET A 55 -2.99 12.47 -5.96
N LEU A 56 -2.22 11.53 -5.42
CA LEU A 56 -2.40 10.10 -5.65
C LEU A 56 -3.73 9.49 -5.17
N PRO A 57 -4.29 9.87 -4.00
CA PRO A 57 -5.61 9.38 -3.56
C PRO A 57 -6.76 9.82 -4.48
N ALA A 58 -6.57 10.86 -5.29
CA ALA A 58 -7.54 11.23 -6.33
C ALA A 58 -7.41 10.38 -7.61
N PHE A 59 -6.31 9.64 -7.76
CA PHE A 59 -6.02 8.78 -8.91
C PHE A 59 -6.41 7.32 -8.67
N GLU A 60 -6.24 6.80 -7.45
CA GLU A 60 -6.58 5.42 -7.08
C GLU A 60 -8.02 5.00 -7.41
N PRO A 61 -9.07 5.84 -7.27
CA PRO A 61 -10.42 5.50 -7.70
C PRO A 61 -10.55 5.24 -9.20
N PHE A 62 -9.70 5.81 -10.04
CA PHE A 62 -9.70 5.54 -11.48
C PHE A 62 -9.14 4.16 -11.79
N GLU A 63 -8.09 3.74 -11.08
CA GLU A 63 -7.53 2.38 -11.22
C GLU A 63 -8.54 1.33 -10.73
N ALA A 64 -9.17 1.56 -9.57
CA ALA A 64 -10.21 0.67 -9.03
C ALA A 64 -11.46 0.61 -9.93
N ALA A 65 -11.85 1.72 -10.56
CA ALA A 65 -12.98 1.74 -11.49
C ALA A 65 -12.70 0.95 -12.79
N GLU A 66 -11.47 0.98 -13.32
CA GLU A 66 -11.12 0.15 -14.49
C GLU A 66 -11.24 -1.35 -14.21
N GLU A 67 -10.94 -1.81 -12.98
CA GLU A 67 -11.08 -3.22 -12.58
C GLU A 67 -12.53 -3.63 -12.23
N ALA A 68 -13.35 -2.71 -11.73
CA ALA A 68 -14.70 -3.02 -11.25
C ALA A 68 -15.82 -2.90 -12.31
N LEU A 69 -15.56 -2.26 -13.46
CA LEU A 69 -16.58 -2.00 -14.48
C LEU A 69 -16.82 -3.20 -15.41
N ASN A 70 -17.81 -4.03 -15.06
CA ASN A 70 -18.44 -4.95 -16.00
C ASN A 70 -19.34 -4.15 -16.96
N LEU A 71 -18.97 -4.12 -18.24
CA LEU A 71 -19.68 -3.38 -19.29
C LEU A 71 -20.63 -4.32 -20.03
N GLU A 72 -21.94 -4.20 -19.78
CA GLU A 72 -22.96 -5.05 -20.40
C GLU A 72 -23.67 -4.34 -21.56
N THR A 73 -23.77 -3.00 -21.52
CA THR A 73 -24.51 -2.20 -22.49
C THR A 73 -23.60 -1.39 -23.43
N GLU A 74 -23.95 -1.29 -24.72
CA GLU A 74 -23.16 -0.56 -25.73
C GLU A 74 -22.98 0.95 -25.41
N THR A 75 -23.89 1.54 -24.64
CA THR A 75 -23.79 2.91 -24.13
C THR A 75 -22.70 3.05 -23.06
N GLU A 76 -22.63 2.12 -22.12
CA GLU A 76 -21.62 2.08 -21.05
C GLU A 76 -20.21 1.97 -21.64
N VAL A 77 -20.03 1.13 -22.67
CA VAL A 77 -18.76 1.00 -23.41
C VAL A 77 -18.32 2.34 -24.01
N LYS A 78 -19.25 3.15 -24.52
CA LYS A 78 -18.94 4.49 -25.08
C LYS A 78 -18.49 5.46 -23.99
N TYR A 79 -19.15 5.45 -22.82
CA TYR A 79 -18.74 6.28 -21.68
C TYR A 79 -17.40 5.81 -21.08
N ASN A 80 -17.19 4.51 -20.89
CA ASN A 80 -15.93 3.95 -20.41
C ASN A 80 -14.75 4.35 -21.33
N LYS A 81 -14.93 4.30 -22.66
CA LYS A 81 -13.91 4.78 -23.62
C LYS A 81 -13.54 6.26 -23.42
N SER A 82 -14.50 7.12 -23.09
CA SER A 82 -14.23 8.53 -22.78
C SER A 82 -13.52 8.71 -21.43
N TYR A 83 -13.85 7.88 -20.44
CA TYR A 83 -13.18 7.84 -19.13
C TYR A 83 -11.72 7.38 -19.23
N GLN A 84 -11.45 6.29 -19.96
CA GLN A 84 -10.09 5.82 -20.26
C GLN A 84 -9.25 6.88 -20.99
N ALA A 85 -9.87 7.70 -21.85
CA ALA A 85 -9.17 8.78 -22.53
C ALA A 85 -8.71 9.88 -21.54
N LEU A 86 -9.55 10.25 -20.58
CA LEU A 86 -9.19 11.19 -19.50
C LEU A 86 -8.10 10.61 -18.59
N TYR A 87 -8.19 9.32 -18.23
CA TYR A 87 -7.17 8.63 -17.43
C TYR A 87 -5.80 8.62 -18.13
N ARG A 88 -5.75 8.33 -19.43
CA ARG A 88 -4.51 8.39 -20.23
C ARG A 88 -3.96 9.81 -20.32
N GLN A 89 -4.81 10.82 -20.54
CA GLN A 89 -4.39 12.22 -20.52
C GLN A 89 -3.79 12.63 -19.16
N LEU A 90 -4.32 12.12 -18.05
CA LEU A 90 -3.79 12.36 -16.72
C LEU A 90 -2.44 11.66 -16.50
N LYS A 91 -2.29 10.40 -16.93
CA LYS A 91 -0.98 9.72 -16.97
C LYS A 91 0.05 10.46 -17.81
N ASP A 92 -0.35 11.02 -18.96
CA ASP A 92 0.51 11.84 -19.80
C ASP A 92 0.98 13.14 -19.13
N VAL A 93 0.32 13.62 -18.07
CA VAL A 93 0.83 14.72 -17.24
C VAL A 93 1.90 14.21 -16.27
N PHE A 94 1.69 13.06 -15.65
CA PHE A 94 2.65 12.44 -14.72
C PHE A 94 3.99 12.12 -15.43
N THR A 95 3.93 11.56 -16.65
CA THR A 95 5.13 11.28 -17.46
C THR A 95 5.86 12.56 -17.88
N LYS A 96 5.14 13.64 -18.23
CA LYS A 96 5.74 14.96 -18.51
C LYS A 96 6.43 15.60 -17.31
N VAL A 97 5.96 15.33 -16.09
CA VAL A 97 6.62 15.76 -14.84
C VAL A 97 7.89 14.92 -14.55
N GLY A 98 8.04 13.76 -15.20
CA GLY A 98 9.17 12.85 -15.04
C GLY A 98 8.93 11.73 -14.03
N ALA A 99 7.67 11.41 -13.73
CA ALA A 99 7.31 10.17 -13.03
C ALA A 99 7.25 9.00 -14.03
N THR A 100 7.72 7.84 -13.61
CA THR A 100 7.71 6.60 -14.39
C THR A 100 7.03 5.49 -13.59
N ASP A 101 6.06 4.82 -14.23
CA ASP A 101 5.45 3.60 -13.71
C ASP A 101 6.50 2.47 -13.70
N PHE A 102 6.61 1.74 -12.59
CA PHE A 102 7.42 0.53 -12.48
C PHE A 102 6.58 -0.63 -11.95
N PHE A 103 6.85 -1.83 -12.44
CA PHE A 103 6.08 -3.03 -12.13
C PHE A 103 6.97 -4.09 -11.49
N GLY A 104 6.44 -4.82 -10.52
CA GLY A 104 7.08 -6.04 -10.03
C GLY A 104 7.01 -7.11 -11.12
N VAL A 105 8.14 -7.46 -11.74
CA VAL A 105 8.18 -8.48 -12.79
C VAL A 105 7.95 -9.86 -12.15
N VAL A 106 7.09 -10.66 -12.76
CA VAL A 106 6.77 -12.02 -12.28
C VAL A 106 8.05 -12.88 -12.26
N GLY A 107 8.32 -13.50 -11.12
CA GLY A 107 9.53 -14.31 -10.90
C GLY A 107 10.77 -13.52 -10.44
N GLU A 108 10.72 -12.18 -10.35
CA GLU A 108 11.78 -11.42 -9.69
C GLU A 108 11.68 -11.49 -8.16
N LYS A 109 12.81 -11.23 -7.48
CA LYS A 109 12.87 -11.19 -6.02
C LYS A 109 12.14 -9.96 -5.48
N PHE A 110 11.32 -10.15 -4.46
CA PHE A 110 10.65 -9.04 -3.78
C PHE A 110 11.66 -8.11 -3.08
N VAL A 111 11.53 -6.79 -3.23
CA VAL A 111 12.42 -5.77 -2.68
C VAL A 111 11.61 -4.76 -1.86
N TYR A 112 11.71 -4.83 -0.52
CA TYR A 112 10.93 -4.01 0.43
C TYR A 112 11.01 -2.48 0.24
N THR A 113 12.04 -1.95 -0.43
CA THR A 113 12.16 -0.51 -0.72
C THR A 113 11.30 -0.07 -1.90
N ARG A 114 11.10 -0.93 -2.89
CA ARG A 114 10.32 -0.66 -4.12
C ARG A 114 8.93 -1.29 -4.10
N HIS A 115 8.76 -2.42 -3.44
CA HIS A 115 7.56 -3.25 -3.48
C HIS A 115 6.85 -3.28 -2.13
N GLU A 116 5.54 -3.40 -2.18
CA GLU A 116 4.63 -3.57 -1.05
C GLU A 116 3.89 -4.90 -1.19
N LYS A 117 3.68 -5.61 -0.07
CA LYS A 117 3.12 -6.96 -0.07
C LYS A 117 1.61 -6.87 0.19
N ALA A 118 0.79 -7.15 -0.82
CA ALA A 118 -0.67 -7.21 -0.65
C ALA A 118 -1.10 -8.53 0.02
N SER A 119 -0.73 -9.64 -0.60
CA SER A 119 -1.06 -10.99 -0.15
C SER A 119 0.13 -11.93 -0.37
N GLU A 120 0.04 -13.07 0.30
CA GLU A 120 0.94 -14.21 0.12
C GLU A 120 0.13 -15.38 -0.41
N GLU A 121 0.62 -16.00 -1.48
CA GLU A 121 -0.02 -17.13 -2.13
C GLU A 121 0.97 -18.28 -2.26
N TYR A 122 0.52 -19.51 -2.05
CA TYR A 122 1.33 -20.68 -2.34
C TYR A 122 1.39 -20.91 -3.85
N ASN A 123 2.59 -21.20 -4.36
CA ASN A 123 2.79 -21.43 -5.78
C ASN A 123 3.76 -22.61 -5.99
N PRO A 124 3.33 -23.71 -6.64
CA PRO A 124 4.18 -24.89 -6.83
C PRO A 124 5.33 -24.67 -7.81
N VAL A 125 5.28 -23.60 -8.63
CA VAL A 125 6.28 -23.30 -9.67
C VAL A 125 7.32 -22.29 -9.17
N MET A 126 6.93 -21.33 -8.32
CA MET A 126 7.79 -20.22 -7.92
C MET A 126 8.24 -20.30 -6.47
N LYS A 127 9.54 -20.10 -6.25
CA LYS A 127 10.18 -20.15 -4.93
C LYS A 127 9.69 -19.05 -4.01
N GLU A 128 9.83 -19.30 -2.71
CA GLU A 128 9.55 -18.34 -1.64
C GLU A 128 10.25 -16.98 -1.89
N GLY A 129 9.52 -15.88 -1.67
CA GLY A 129 10.03 -14.51 -1.82
C GLY A 129 10.11 -13.98 -3.27
N LEU A 130 9.58 -14.72 -4.24
CA LEU A 130 9.41 -14.23 -5.63
C LEU A 130 8.03 -13.60 -5.83
N ILE A 131 7.95 -12.64 -6.77
CA ILE A 131 6.70 -11.95 -7.13
C ILE A 131 5.83 -12.87 -8.01
N ILE A 132 4.58 -13.09 -7.60
CA ILE A 132 3.59 -13.85 -8.38
C ILE A 132 2.85 -12.93 -9.36
N LYS A 133 2.32 -11.82 -8.86
CA LYS A 133 1.52 -10.85 -9.63
C LYS A 133 1.76 -9.45 -9.08
N CYS A 134 1.93 -8.48 -9.97
CA CYS A 134 1.79 -7.06 -9.63
C CYS A 134 0.29 -6.71 -9.66
N VAL A 135 -0.27 -6.25 -8.54
CA VAL A 135 -1.66 -5.78 -8.44
C VAL A 135 -1.75 -4.35 -8.93
N SER A 136 -0.88 -3.47 -8.42
CA SER A 136 -0.88 -2.05 -8.80
C SER A 136 0.54 -1.57 -9.10
N PRO A 137 0.77 -0.75 -10.14
CA PRO A 137 2.08 -0.23 -10.46
C PRO A 137 2.65 0.64 -9.35
N GLY A 138 3.95 0.57 -9.16
CA GLY A 138 4.71 1.57 -8.41
C GLY A 138 4.96 2.81 -9.26
N LEU A 139 5.22 3.93 -8.61
CA LEU A 139 5.58 5.19 -9.24
C LEU A 139 6.94 5.64 -8.68
N GLU A 140 7.91 5.87 -9.55
CA GLU A 140 9.20 6.45 -9.19
C GLU A 140 9.45 7.76 -9.95
N LEU A 141 10.13 8.72 -9.31
CA LEU A 141 10.58 9.96 -9.92
C LEU A 141 12.08 10.09 -9.72
N LYS A 142 12.84 9.96 -10.82
CA LYS A 142 14.31 9.84 -10.88
C LYS A 142 14.91 8.68 -10.05
N LYS A 143 14.84 8.81 -8.71
CA LYS A 143 15.37 7.88 -7.70
C LYS A 143 14.50 7.82 -6.44
N ASN A 144 13.48 8.67 -6.32
CA ASN A 144 12.59 8.73 -5.16
C ASN A 144 11.31 7.93 -5.49
N VAL A 145 10.97 6.94 -4.65
CA VAL A 145 9.77 6.12 -4.81
C VAL A 145 8.57 6.90 -4.25
N ILE A 146 7.60 7.21 -5.12
CA ILE A 146 6.37 7.94 -4.81
C ILE A 146 5.34 6.96 -4.23
N ARG A 147 5.04 5.89 -4.98
CA ARG A 147 4.21 4.74 -4.58
C ARG A 147 5.00 3.46 -4.80
N LYS A 148 4.92 2.50 -3.87
CA LYS A 148 5.51 1.18 -4.05
C LYS A 148 4.64 0.33 -4.99
N ALA A 149 5.24 -0.56 -5.76
CA ALA A 149 4.47 -1.52 -6.55
C ALA A 149 3.83 -2.56 -5.62
N VAL A 150 2.51 -2.66 -5.64
CA VAL A 150 1.75 -3.58 -4.79
C VAL A 150 1.77 -4.95 -5.45
N CYS A 151 2.34 -5.94 -4.77
CA CYS A 151 2.62 -7.26 -5.31
C CYS A 151 2.12 -8.39 -4.41
N VAL A 152 1.70 -9.49 -5.05
CA VAL A 152 1.50 -10.80 -4.42
C VAL A 152 2.84 -11.54 -4.39
N VAL A 153 3.21 -12.13 -3.26
CA VAL A 153 4.49 -12.81 -3.05
C VAL A 153 4.27 -14.31 -2.84
N SER A 154 5.15 -15.14 -3.40
CA SER A 154 5.11 -16.59 -3.21
C SER A 154 5.64 -17.00 -1.84
N LEU A 155 4.92 -17.89 -1.16
CA LEU A 155 5.42 -18.67 -0.02
C LEU A 155 6.16 -19.95 -0.44
N GLY A 156 6.29 -20.21 -1.74
CA GLY A 156 6.80 -21.46 -2.29
C GLY A 156 5.70 -22.51 -2.50
N PRO A 157 6.09 -23.76 -2.85
CA PRO A 157 5.16 -24.87 -2.90
C PRO A 157 4.58 -25.14 -1.51
N GLU A 158 3.30 -25.49 -1.43
CA GLU A 158 2.69 -25.93 -0.17
C GLU A 158 3.51 -27.07 0.44
N LYS A 159 4.15 -26.81 1.58
CA LYS A 159 4.38 -27.89 2.53
C LYS A 159 3.01 -28.34 2.98
N LYS A 160 2.60 -29.53 2.52
CA LYS A 160 1.58 -30.29 3.24
C LYS A 160 2.08 -30.43 4.67
N GLU A 161 1.43 -29.73 5.59
CA GLU A 161 1.51 -30.11 6.99
C GLU A 161 0.85 -31.49 7.08
N GLU A 162 1.68 -32.52 7.27
CA GLU A 162 1.19 -33.79 7.77
C GLU A 162 0.47 -33.49 9.09
N PRO A 163 -0.75 -34.03 9.31
CA PRO A 163 -1.49 -33.73 10.51
C PRO A 163 -0.64 -34.16 11.71
N LYS A 164 -0.33 -33.20 12.60
CA LYS A 164 0.23 -33.54 13.90
C LYS A 164 -0.79 -34.45 14.59
N GLU A 165 -0.40 -35.71 14.77
CA GLU A 165 -1.14 -36.65 15.59
C GLU A 165 -1.40 -36.01 16.96
N GLU A 166 -2.68 -35.79 17.28
CA GLU A 166 -3.10 -35.48 18.63
C GLU A 166 -2.78 -36.69 19.48
N LYS A 167 -1.75 -36.58 20.33
CA LYS A 167 -1.57 -37.54 21.44
C LYS A 167 -2.63 -37.25 22.49
N GLU A 168 -3.79 -37.85 22.27
CA GLU A 168 -4.82 -38.08 23.27
C GLU A 168 -4.24 -38.96 24.38
N GLU A 169 -3.76 -38.33 25.47
CA GLU A 169 -3.41 -39.05 26.70
C GLU A 169 -4.64 -39.09 27.62
N ALA A 170 -5.44 -40.14 27.46
CA ALA A 170 -6.60 -40.40 28.30
C ALA A 170 -6.17 -40.77 29.73
N ALA A 171 -6.54 -39.94 30.72
CA ALA A 171 -6.44 -40.27 32.13
C ALA A 171 -7.69 -39.78 32.89
N ALA A 172 -8.46 -40.74 33.41
CA ALA A 172 -9.62 -40.55 34.29
C ALA A 172 -9.66 -41.71 35.31
N PRO A 173 -10.52 -41.66 36.35
CA PRO A 173 -10.67 -40.60 37.35
C PRO A 173 -10.57 -41.17 38.79
N ALA A 174 -10.55 -40.32 39.83
CA ALA A 174 -10.69 -40.75 41.24
C ALA A 174 -11.37 -39.67 42.11
N ALA A 175 -12.08 -40.07 43.17
CA ALA A 175 -13.14 -39.27 43.80
C ALA A 175 -13.02 -39.05 45.33
N ALA A 176 -13.67 -37.98 45.81
CA ALA A 176 -14.24 -37.76 47.16
C ALA A 176 -15.25 -36.59 47.02
N ALA A 177 -16.56 -36.71 47.28
CA ALA A 177 -17.26 -36.90 48.56
C ALA A 177 -16.92 -35.78 49.59
N ALA A 178 -17.83 -35.08 50.27
CA ALA A 178 -19.29 -35.16 50.51
C ALA A 178 -19.78 -33.79 51.10
N GLU A 179 -21.05 -33.38 51.28
CA GLU A 179 -22.43 -33.85 50.98
C GLU A 179 -23.42 -32.64 51.14
N GLY A 180 -24.72 -32.76 50.80
CA GLY A 180 -25.71 -31.68 51.05
C GLY A 180 -27.11 -31.85 50.41
N GLU A 181 -28.05 -32.43 51.16
CA GLU A 181 -29.51 -32.60 50.90
C GLU A 181 -30.31 -31.27 50.75
N ALA A 182 -31.56 -31.20 50.22
CA ALA A 182 -32.55 -32.20 49.76
C ALA A 182 -33.67 -31.59 48.84
N ALA A 183 -34.46 -32.48 48.20
CA ALA A 183 -35.87 -32.35 47.71
C ALA A 183 -36.20 -31.28 46.63
N ALA A 184 -36.63 -31.65 45.39
CA ALA A 184 -37.95 -32.16 44.95
C ALA A 184 -39.06 -31.07 44.90
N GLU A 185 -39.96 -30.98 43.92
CA GLU A 185 -40.66 -32.02 43.14
C GLU A 185 -41.03 -31.54 41.68
N ALA A 186 -41.71 -32.39 40.90
CA ALA A 186 -41.87 -32.33 39.44
C ALA A 186 -43.04 -31.49 38.88
N GLU A 187 -42.96 -31.11 37.59
CA GLU A 187 -43.92 -31.55 36.56
C GLU A 187 -43.34 -31.41 35.12
N GLU A 188 -43.79 -32.26 34.18
CA GLU A 188 -43.31 -32.36 32.79
C GLU A 188 -44.46 -32.12 31.75
N PRO A 189 -44.21 -32.11 30.41
CA PRO A 189 -44.93 -31.23 29.47
C PRO A 189 -46.06 -31.96 28.67
N PRO A 190 -46.66 -31.36 27.59
CA PRO A 190 -46.04 -31.45 26.25
C PRO A 190 -46.34 -30.34 25.20
N MET A 191 -45.48 -30.32 24.17
CA MET A 191 -45.61 -29.92 22.75
C MET A 191 -46.86 -29.17 22.18
N ARG A 192 -46.59 -28.23 21.24
CA ARG A 192 -47.17 -28.16 19.86
C ARG A 192 -46.46 -27.08 19.01
N ASP A 193 -45.94 -27.43 17.82
CA ASP A 193 -46.50 -27.16 16.46
C ASP A 193 -46.85 -25.68 16.20
N ALA A 194 -46.18 -24.91 15.33
CA ALA A 194 -45.92 -25.03 13.88
C ALA A 194 -47.04 -24.46 12.97
N GLY A 195 -46.66 -23.93 11.81
CA GLY A 195 -47.54 -23.23 10.84
C GLY A 195 -47.38 -21.71 10.93
N VAL A 196 -46.82 -20.98 9.95
CA VAL A 196 -47.24 -20.81 8.53
C VAL A 196 -48.63 -20.22 8.43
N ASP A 197 -48.71 -18.97 7.96
CA ASP A 197 -49.85 -18.53 7.18
C ASP A 197 -49.38 -17.63 6.03
N ALA A 198 -49.82 -17.98 4.83
CA ALA A 198 -49.51 -17.30 3.58
C ALA A 198 -50.78 -17.29 2.73
N ALA A 199 -51.40 -16.12 2.57
CA ALA A 199 -52.60 -15.97 1.75
C ALA A 199 -52.68 -14.57 1.10
N SER A 200 -52.43 -14.54 -0.20
CA SER A 200 -53.11 -13.65 -1.17
C SER A 200 -54.54 -14.23 -1.45
N PRO A 201 -55.39 -13.77 -2.41
CA PRO A 201 -55.16 -12.80 -3.49
C PRO A 201 -56.38 -11.89 -3.87
N GLU A 202 -56.27 -11.23 -5.04
CA GLU A 202 -57.34 -10.61 -5.87
C GLU A 202 -58.00 -9.30 -5.34
N GLY A 203 -58.29 -8.29 -6.17
CA GLY A 203 -58.10 -8.12 -7.62
C GLY A 203 -58.50 -6.71 -8.13
N GLU A 204 -58.96 -6.63 -9.39
CA GLU A 204 -59.59 -5.47 -10.09
C GLU A 204 -58.70 -4.34 -10.66
N GLU A 205 -58.55 -4.34 -11.99
CA GLU A 205 -58.45 -3.10 -12.82
C GLU A 205 -59.87 -2.53 -13.04
N PRO A 206 -60.01 -1.24 -13.43
CA PRO A 206 -60.30 -1.03 -14.86
C PRO A 206 -59.74 0.26 -15.50
N GLU A 207 -59.98 0.31 -16.82
CA GLU A 207 -59.64 1.27 -17.87
C GLU A 207 -59.95 2.78 -17.63
N GLY A 208 -59.31 3.65 -18.44
CA GLY A 208 -59.63 5.08 -18.60
C GLY A 208 -58.43 5.85 -19.21
N GLU A 209 -58.25 5.93 -20.53
CA GLU A 209 -58.97 6.72 -21.55
C GLU A 209 -58.47 8.18 -21.73
N GLN A 210 -57.81 8.42 -22.88
CA GLN A 210 -57.68 9.67 -23.69
C GLN A 210 -57.16 11.00 -23.10
N ALA A 211 -56.16 11.59 -23.80
CA ALA A 211 -56.16 12.94 -24.44
C ALA A 211 -54.70 13.36 -24.76
N ALA A 212 -54.24 13.42 -26.01
CA ALA A 212 -54.53 14.42 -27.06
C ALA A 212 -53.79 15.77 -26.90
N ALA A 213 -52.66 15.92 -27.61
CA ALA A 213 -52.15 17.15 -28.25
C ALA A 213 -50.93 16.82 -29.12
#